data_AF-A0A1Y0YAV7-F1
#
_entry.id   AF-A0A1Y0YAV7-F1
#
_cell.length_a   1.000
_cell.length_b   1.000
_cell.length_c   1.000
_cell.angle_alpha   90.00
_cell.angle_beta   90.00
_cell.angle_gamma   90.00
#
_symmetry.space_group_name_H-M   'P 1'
#
loop_
_entity.id
_entity.type
_entity.pdbx_description
1 polymer ?
#
loop_
_entity_poly.entity_id
_entity_poly.type
_entity_poly.pdbx_seq_one_letter_code
_entity_poly.pdbx_strand_id
1 'polypeptide(L)'
;MRNTCYPQACTWLVKQAEEFYDYYLDNFLKSQPDIIVPDYDKDTLTAGHWLLPSGYSEEDVLKHEGFVYLITNKINGKMYVGKKFIWSRRSKKQPNGRKKWSKHESDWKNYTSSSKVVNIQIDKHGKDNFTFEILSLHRTRVSTNYTEQKEQMTRDVLHKVNSSGNYMYYNENIACKFFRIK
;
A
#
# COMPACT_ATOMS: atom_id res chain seq x y z
N MET A 1 -7.62 -45.17 -11.77
CA MET A 1 -6.39 -45.08 -12.58
C MET A 1 -6.35 -43.70 -13.22
N ARG A 2 -5.16 -43.13 -13.29
CA ARG A 2 -4.83 -41.74 -13.65
C ARG A 2 -5.21 -41.42 -15.10
N ASN A 3 -5.55 -40.16 -15.40
CA ASN A 3 -4.65 -39.24 -16.10
C ASN A 3 -5.33 -37.91 -16.40
N THR A 4 -4.93 -36.89 -15.63
CA THR A 4 -4.99 -35.49 -16.02
C THR A 4 -3.99 -35.26 -17.16
N CYS A 5 -4.46 -34.80 -18.32
CA CYS A 5 -3.60 -34.32 -19.40
C CYS A 5 -3.88 -32.82 -19.57
N TYR A 6 -3.15 -31.98 -18.84
CA TYR A 6 -2.97 -30.58 -19.23
C TYR A 6 -1.89 -30.57 -20.32
N PRO A 7 -2.19 -30.14 -21.56
CA PRO A 7 -1.21 -30.21 -22.63
C PRO A 7 -0.14 -29.14 -22.44
N GLN A 8 1.12 -29.58 -22.42
CA GLN A 8 2.36 -28.80 -22.43
C GLN A 8 2.50 -27.80 -23.60
N ALA A 9 1.47 -27.69 -24.46
CA ALA A 9 1.43 -26.81 -25.62
C ALA A 9 1.18 -25.33 -25.26
N CYS A 10 0.55 -25.03 -24.13
CA CYS A 10 0.25 -23.64 -23.73
C CYS A 10 1.49 -22.87 -23.24
N THR A 11 2.48 -23.55 -22.67
CA THR A 11 3.71 -22.90 -22.16
C THR A 11 4.69 -22.49 -23.27
N TRP A 12 4.66 -23.14 -24.42
CA TRP A 12 5.53 -22.80 -25.56
C TRP A 12 5.07 -21.53 -26.29
N LEU A 13 3.76 -21.37 -26.48
CA LEU A 13 3.18 -20.18 -27.11
C LEU A 13 3.37 -18.92 -26.25
N VAL A 14 3.29 -19.05 -24.92
CA VAL A 14 3.55 -17.93 -24.00
C VAL A 14 5.03 -17.52 -24.05
N LYS A 15 5.96 -18.48 -24.01
CA LYS A 15 7.40 -18.19 -24.14
C LYS A 15 7.76 -17.53 -25.47
N GLN A 16 7.18 -18.00 -26.57
CA GLN A 16 7.42 -17.42 -27.89
C GLN A 16 6.86 -15.99 -28.00
N ALA A 17 5.74 -15.69 -27.32
CA ALA A 17 5.18 -14.34 -27.26
C ALA A 17 6.01 -13.40 -26.37
N GLU A 18 6.56 -13.89 -25.25
CA GLU A 18 7.48 -13.15 -24.38
C GLU A 18 8.78 -12.81 -25.13
N GLU A 19 9.39 -13.79 -25.81
CA GLU A 19 10.61 -13.59 -26.62
C GLU A 19 10.39 -12.58 -27.77
N PHE A 20 9.22 -12.61 -28.42
CA PHE A 20 8.87 -11.66 -29.48
C PHE A 20 8.67 -10.24 -28.94
N TYR A 21 8.05 -10.11 -27.75
CA TYR A 21 7.83 -8.82 -27.11
C TYR A 21 9.14 -8.18 -26.66
N ASP A 22 10.03 -8.95 -26.05
CA ASP A 22 11.35 -8.48 -25.63
C ASP A 22 12.21 -8.06 -26.82
N TYR A 23 12.20 -8.82 -27.93
CA TYR A 23 12.88 -8.45 -29.17
C TYR A 23 12.31 -7.15 -29.79
N TYR A 24 10.99 -7.00 -29.80
CA TYR A 24 10.34 -5.80 -30.33
C TYR A 24 10.67 -4.57 -29.48
N LEU A 25 10.60 -4.70 -28.16
CA LEU A 25 10.87 -3.62 -27.21
C LEU A 25 12.33 -3.14 -27.33
N ASP A 26 13.29 -4.06 -27.40
CA ASP A 26 14.71 -3.73 -27.57
C ASP A 26 14.99 -2.97 -28.87
N ASN A 27 14.34 -3.37 -29.97
CA ASN A 27 14.52 -2.72 -31.27
C ASN A 27 13.80 -1.37 -31.35
N PHE A 28 12.63 -1.27 -30.73
CA PHE A 28 11.87 -0.02 -30.64
C PHE A 28 12.65 1.03 -29.81
N LEU A 29 13.18 0.64 -28.66
CA LEU A 29 13.97 1.51 -27.78
C LEU A 29 15.27 1.99 -28.45
N LYS A 30 15.95 1.12 -29.22
CA LYS A 30 17.13 1.50 -30.01
C LYS A 30 16.83 2.52 -31.12
N SER A 31 15.59 2.57 -31.61
CA SER A 31 15.18 3.49 -32.68
C SER A 31 14.81 4.89 -32.18
N GLN A 32 14.72 5.12 -30.87
CA GLN A 32 14.25 6.37 -30.26
C GLN A 32 15.09 6.74 -29.03
N PRO A 33 16.33 7.22 -29.21
CA PRO A 33 17.27 7.46 -28.12
C PRO A 33 16.86 8.58 -27.14
N ASP A 34 15.90 9.43 -27.54
CA ASP A 34 15.42 10.56 -26.75
C ASP A 34 14.15 10.25 -25.92
N ILE A 35 13.64 9.01 -26.01
CA ILE A 35 12.54 8.57 -25.16
C ILE A 35 13.11 8.20 -23.79
N ILE A 36 12.93 9.09 -22.81
CA ILE A 36 13.02 8.72 -21.41
C ILE A 36 11.83 7.78 -21.13
N VAL A 37 12.09 6.49 -21.23
CA VAL A 37 11.15 5.49 -20.71
C VAL A 37 11.13 5.73 -19.19
N PRO A 38 9.97 6.05 -18.59
CA PRO A 38 9.90 6.06 -17.14
C PRO A 38 10.41 4.70 -16.66
N ASP A 39 11.35 4.71 -15.72
CA ASP A 39 11.91 3.53 -15.08
C ASP A 39 10.79 2.79 -14.33
N TYR A 40 9.95 2.10 -15.10
CA TYR A 40 8.94 1.17 -14.62
C TYR A 40 9.73 -0.06 -14.21
N ASP A 41 10.25 0.00 -12.99
CA ASP A 41 10.79 -1.17 -12.32
C ASP A 41 9.70 -2.25 -12.38
N LYS A 42 9.91 -3.25 -13.25
CA LYS A 42 8.91 -4.24 -13.70
C LYS A 42 8.34 -5.09 -12.55
N ASP A 43 8.88 -4.93 -11.33
CA ASP A 43 8.53 -5.66 -10.13
C ASP A 43 7.73 -4.85 -9.10
N THR A 44 7.34 -3.61 -9.39
CA THR A 44 6.53 -2.83 -8.43
C THR A 44 5.08 -3.29 -8.44
N LEU A 45 4.81 -4.37 -7.69
CA LEU A 45 3.47 -4.89 -7.48
C LEU A 45 2.63 -3.84 -6.75
N THR A 46 1.48 -3.50 -7.34
CA THR A 46 0.55 -2.53 -6.77
C THR A 46 -0.81 -3.17 -6.54
N ALA A 47 -1.52 -2.66 -5.53
CA ALA A 47 -2.94 -2.94 -5.33
C ALA A 47 -3.71 -1.61 -5.23
N GLY A 48 -4.37 -1.23 -6.33
CA GLY A 48 -4.87 0.13 -6.51
C GLY A 48 -3.70 1.11 -6.64
N HIS A 49 -3.53 1.99 -5.66
CA HIS A 49 -2.43 2.96 -5.62
C HIS A 49 -1.36 2.63 -4.57
N TRP A 50 -1.52 1.53 -3.84
CA TRP A 50 -0.59 1.09 -2.82
C TRP A 50 0.55 0.30 -3.45
N LEU A 51 1.78 0.71 -3.16
CA LEU A 51 2.99 -0.06 -3.42
C LEU A 51 3.06 -1.20 -2.41
N LEU A 52 3.11 -2.44 -2.91
CA LEU A 52 3.17 -3.63 -2.09
C LEU A 52 4.61 -3.93 -1.64
N PRO A 53 4.80 -4.55 -0.47
CA PRO A 53 6.10 -5.09 -0.10
C PRO A 53 6.52 -6.17 -1.10
N SER A 54 7.83 -6.27 -1.36
CA SER A 54 8.39 -7.23 -2.30
C SER A 54 7.92 -8.67 -2.01
N GLY A 55 7.52 -9.37 -3.07
CA GLY A 55 7.05 -10.76 -2.99
C GLY A 55 5.59 -10.95 -2.53
N TYR A 56 4.80 -9.89 -2.38
CA TYR A 56 3.38 -9.98 -2.06
C TYR A 56 2.50 -9.61 -3.26
N SER A 57 1.49 -10.43 -3.54
CA SER A 57 0.43 -10.07 -4.48
C SER A 57 -0.78 -9.42 -3.78
N GLU A 58 -1.72 -8.90 -4.56
CA GLU A 58 -2.99 -8.40 -4.03
C GLU A 58 -3.78 -9.48 -3.29
N GLU A 59 -3.79 -10.72 -3.79
CA GLU A 59 -4.43 -11.86 -3.14
C GLU A 59 -3.81 -12.15 -1.77
N ASP A 60 -2.50 -11.95 -1.63
CA ASP A 60 -1.84 -12.08 -0.33
C ASP A 60 -2.27 -11.00 0.65
N VAL A 61 -2.48 -9.76 0.17
CA VAL A 61 -3.04 -8.69 1.01
C VAL A 61 -4.37 -9.13 1.60
N LEU A 62 -5.28 -9.66 0.78
CA LEU A 62 -6.62 -10.09 1.22
C LEU A 62 -6.59 -11.21 2.28
N LYS A 63 -5.51 -12.00 2.40
CA LYS A 63 -5.33 -13.00 3.47
C LYS A 63 -5.09 -12.36 4.86
N HIS A 64 -4.85 -11.06 4.93
CA HIS A 64 -4.53 -10.32 6.15
C HIS A 64 -5.72 -9.51 6.68
N GLU A 65 -5.66 -9.09 7.95
CA GLU A 65 -6.68 -8.27 8.59
C GLU A 65 -6.49 -6.77 8.34
N GLY A 66 -5.24 -6.35 8.17
CA GLY A 66 -4.87 -4.97 7.89
C GLY A 66 -3.37 -4.83 7.64
N PHE A 67 -2.96 -3.61 7.35
CA PHE A 67 -1.58 -3.26 7.07
C PHE A 67 -1.20 -1.94 7.72
N VAL A 68 0.10 -1.76 7.94
CA VAL A 68 0.73 -0.49 8.32
C VAL A 68 1.33 0.11 7.06
N TYR A 69 1.18 1.42 6.89
CA TYR A 69 1.61 2.13 5.70
C TYR A 69 2.44 3.38 6.01
N LEU A 70 3.21 3.81 5.01
CA LEU A 70 3.92 5.07 4.96
C LEU A 70 3.42 5.86 3.74
N ILE A 71 3.08 7.12 3.96
CA ILE A 71 2.77 8.07 2.88
C ILE A 71 3.89 9.10 2.85
N THR A 72 4.49 9.32 1.68
CA THR A 72 5.54 10.34 1.50
C THR A 72 5.06 11.40 0.54
N ASN A 73 5.04 12.66 0.99
CA ASN A 73 4.81 13.80 0.11
C ASN A 73 6.12 14.12 -0.64
N LYS A 74 6.13 13.93 -1.96
CA LYS A 74 7.32 14.12 -2.80
C LYS A 74 7.75 15.58 -2.94
N ILE A 75 6.85 16.53 -2.68
CA ILE A 75 7.13 17.97 -2.81
C ILE A 75 8.00 18.48 -1.66
N ASN A 76 7.71 18.05 -0.43
CA ASN A 76 8.37 18.58 0.77
C ASN A 76 9.08 17.50 1.61
N GLY A 77 9.03 16.24 1.18
CA GLY A 77 9.64 15.11 1.88
C GLY A 77 8.96 14.73 3.19
N LYS A 78 7.84 15.37 3.56
CA LYS A 78 7.14 15.03 4.80
C LYS A 78 6.42 13.70 4.65
N MET A 79 6.45 12.94 5.73
CA MET A 79 5.93 11.57 5.78
C MET A 79 4.74 11.43 6.74
N TYR A 80 3.97 10.37 6.59
CA TYR A 80 2.91 10.00 7.51
C TYR A 80 2.86 8.49 7.70
N VAL A 81 2.82 8.04 8.96
CA VAL A 81 2.71 6.61 9.31
C VAL A 81 1.33 6.32 9.86
N GLY A 82 0.65 5.35 9.30
CA GLY A 82 -0.69 4.94 9.75
C GLY A 82 -0.99 3.48 9.47
N LYS A 83 -2.25 3.09 9.67
CA LYS A 83 -2.74 1.75 9.36
C LYS A 83 -4.10 1.79 8.69
N LYS A 84 -4.42 0.72 7.96
CA LYS A 84 -5.76 0.48 7.41
C LYS A 84 -6.13 -0.98 7.61
N PHE A 85 -7.38 -1.23 7.99
CA PHE A 85 -7.94 -2.57 7.99
C PHE A 85 -8.51 -2.88 6.62
N ILE A 86 -8.21 -4.06 6.12
CA ILE A 86 -8.72 -4.56 4.83
C ILE A 86 -10.19 -4.94 4.98
N TRP A 87 -10.57 -5.47 6.15
CA TRP A 87 -11.92 -5.98 6.40
C TRP A 87 -12.70 -5.10 7.38
N SER A 88 -13.91 -4.74 6.95
CA SER A 88 -14.90 -4.05 7.77
C SER A 88 -15.84 -5.08 8.41
N ARG A 89 -16.09 -4.90 9.72
CA ARG A 89 -17.00 -5.75 10.51
C ARG A 89 -18.19 -4.91 10.92
N ARG A 90 -19.41 -5.39 10.63
CA ARG A 90 -20.65 -4.75 11.05
C ARG A 90 -21.47 -5.75 11.84
N SER A 91 -22.09 -5.29 12.92
CA SER A 91 -23.05 -6.08 13.68
C SER A 91 -24.45 -5.57 13.41
N LYS A 92 -25.38 -6.46 13.08
CA LYS A 92 -26.82 -6.17 13.03
C LYS A 92 -27.50 -6.86 14.21
N LYS A 93 -28.30 -6.11 14.97
CA LYS A 93 -29.15 -6.67 16.02
C LYS A 93 -30.30 -7.43 15.36
N GLN A 94 -30.48 -8.68 15.74
CA GLN A 94 -31.57 -9.53 15.26
C GLN A 94 -32.82 -9.36 16.15
N PRO A 95 -34.02 -9.75 15.67
CA PRO A 95 -35.25 -9.68 16.46
C PRO A 95 -35.16 -10.45 17.79
N ASN A 96 -34.39 -11.55 17.83
CA ASN A 96 -34.12 -12.33 19.04
C ASN A 96 -33.08 -11.70 20.00
N GLY A 97 -32.67 -10.45 19.76
CA GLY A 97 -31.69 -9.72 20.58
C GLY A 97 -30.22 -10.09 20.32
N ARG A 98 -29.93 -11.18 19.60
CA ARG A 98 -28.55 -11.58 19.27
C ARG A 98 -27.94 -10.68 18.21
N LYS A 99 -26.62 -10.51 18.22
CA LYS A 99 -25.88 -9.77 17.18
C LYS A 99 -25.38 -10.74 16.12
N LYS A 100 -25.76 -10.52 14.86
CA LYS A 100 -25.15 -11.17 13.71
C LYS A 100 -24.01 -10.29 13.20
N TRP A 101 -22.81 -10.85 13.07
CA TRP A 101 -21.66 -10.18 12.51
C TRP A 101 -21.52 -10.51 11.02
N SER A 102 -21.25 -9.49 10.21
CA SER A 102 -20.84 -9.64 8.82
C SER A 102 -19.45 -9.03 8.62
N LYS A 103 -18.67 -9.67 7.74
CA LYS A 103 -17.35 -9.23 7.29
C LYS A 103 -17.43 -8.91 5.80
N HIS A 104 -16.99 -7.73 5.40
CA HIS A 104 -16.90 -7.32 4.00
C HIS A 104 -15.57 -6.61 3.75
N GLU A 105 -15.10 -6.65 2.52
CA GLU A 105 -13.92 -5.90 2.11
C GLU A 105 -14.19 -4.40 2.28
N SER A 106 -13.21 -3.67 2.78
CA SER A 106 -13.28 -2.22 2.92
C SER A 106 -12.84 -1.51 1.64
N ASP A 107 -12.95 -0.20 1.63
CA ASP A 107 -12.48 0.72 0.59
C ASP A 107 -10.93 0.89 0.56
N TRP A 108 -10.16 -0.06 1.09
CA TRP A 108 -8.73 0.10 1.33
C TRP A 108 -7.93 0.45 0.07
N LYS A 109 -8.33 -0.04 -1.11
CA LYS A 109 -7.69 0.26 -2.41
C LYS A 109 -7.78 1.73 -2.82
N ASN A 110 -8.83 2.43 -2.41
CA ASN A 110 -9.08 3.84 -2.73
C ASN A 110 -8.79 4.77 -1.55
N TYR A 111 -8.74 4.23 -0.34
CA TYR A 111 -8.41 4.93 0.88
C TYR A 111 -7.01 5.54 0.83
N THR A 112 -6.87 6.81 1.20
CA THR A 112 -5.60 7.53 1.22
C THR A 112 -4.99 7.60 2.61
N SER A 113 -5.61 8.34 3.53
CA SER A 113 -5.08 8.58 4.88
C SER A 113 -6.18 8.84 5.91
N SER A 114 -5.86 8.55 7.17
CA SER A 114 -6.69 8.87 8.34
C SER A 114 -6.45 10.29 8.83
N SER A 115 -5.37 10.95 8.38
CA SER A 115 -5.06 12.33 8.76
C SER A 115 -5.76 13.33 7.83
N LYS A 116 -6.54 14.24 8.43
CA LYS A 116 -7.16 15.36 7.72
C LYS A 116 -6.14 16.25 7.03
N VAL A 117 -5.00 16.51 7.69
CA VAL A 117 -3.93 17.34 7.13
C VAL A 117 -3.36 16.70 5.88
N VAL A 118 -3.09 15.39 5.92
CA VAL A 118 -2.57 14.66 4.75
C VAL A 118 -3.59 14.68 3.60
N ASN A 119 -4.87 14.45 3.87
CA ASN A 119 -5.90 14.49 2.83
C ASN A 119 -6.04 15.89 2.20
N ILE A 120 -6.00 16.97 3.00
CA ILE A 120 -6.00 18.35 2.47
C ILE A 120 -4.80 18.58 1.55
N GLN A 121 -3.61 18.06 1.91
CA GLN A 121 -2.43 18.18 1.06
C GLN A 121 -2.56 17.37 -0.23
N ILE A 122 -3.15 16.17 -0.17
CA ILE A 122 -3.45 15.34 -1.35
C ILE A 122 -4.44 16.06 -2.27
N ASP A 123 -5.51 16.64 -1.73
CA ASP A 123 -6.51 17.38 -2.51
C ASP A 123 -5.88 18.61 -3.17
N LYS A 124 -4.98 19.31 -2.47
CA LYS A 124 -4.31 20.52 -2.96
C LYS A 124 -3.25 20.22 -4.03
N HIS A 125 -2.44 19.19 -3.83
CA HIS A 125 -1.25 18.93 -4.64
C HIS A 125 -1.44 17.80 -5.64
N GLY A 126 -2.56 17.07 -5.59
CA GLY A 126 -2.80 15.89 -6.42
C GLY A 126 -2.12 14.64 -5.85
N LYS A 127 -2.78 13.50 -6.07
CA LYS A 127 -2.35 12.19 -5.56
C LYS A 127 -1.00 11.74 -6.11
N ASP A 128 -0.68 12.12 -7.34
CA ASP A 128 0.57 11.75 -8.01
C ASP A 128 1.81 12.34 -7.34
N ASN A 129 1.64 13.37 -6.49
CA ASN A 129 2.71 13.96 -5.69
C ASN A 129 2.95 13.24 -4.35
N PHE A 130 2.32 12.08 -4.15
CA PHE A 130 2.48 11.26 -2.95
C PHE A 130 2.87 9.83 -3.34
N THR A 131 3.70 9.20 -2.52
CA THR A 131 3.89 7.74 -2.54
C THR A 131 3.06 7.11 -1.43
N PHE A 132 2.51 5.93 -1.70
CA PHE A 132 1.68 5.17 -0.78
C PHE A 132 2.25 3.77 -0.65
N GLU A 133 2.97 3.52 0.43
CA GLU A 133 3.78 2.31 0.61
C GLU A 133 3.21 1.47 1.75
N ILE A 134 2.96 0.18 1.50
CA ILE A 134 2.62 -0.77 2.54
C ILE A 134 3.91 -1.27 3.19
N LEU A 135 4.10 -0.95 4.47
CA LEU A 135 5.28 -1.36 5.24
C LEU A 135 5.20 -2.80 5.70
N SER A 136 4.01 -3.24 6.15
CA SER A 136 3.81 -4.60 6.66
C SER A 136 2.35 -5.02 6.68
N LEU A 137 2.11 -6.31 6.43
CA LEU A 137 0.80 -6.98 6.45
C LEU A 137 0.62 -7.78 7.74
N HIS A 138 -0.61 -7.81 8.26
CA HIS A 138 -0.89 -8.32 9.60
C HIS A 138 -2.11 -9.23 9.64
N ARG A 139 -1.94 -10.46 10.14
CA ARG A 139 -3.02 -11.46 10.22
C ARG A 139 -4.11 -11.13 11.23
N THR A 140 -3.85 -10.24 12.19
CA THR A 140 -4.82 -9.89 13.25
C THR A 140 -4.91 -8.38 13.45
N ARG A 141 -6.07 -7.88 13.87
CA ARG A 141 -6.22 -6.44 14.15
C ARG A 141 -5.32 -5.96 15.30
N VAL A 142 -5.08 -6.83 16.28
CA VAL A 142 -4.21 -6.54 17.42
C VAL A 142 -2.78 -6.33 16.94
N SER A 143 -2.25 -7.22 16.09
CA SER A 143 -0.91 -7.06 15.54
C SER A 143 -0.78 -5.83 14.64
N THR A 144 -1.81 -5.48 13.85
CA THR A 144 -1.84 -4.22 13.09
C THR A 144 -1.75 -3.01 14.01
N ASN A 145 -2.56 -2.98 15.09
CA ASN A 145 -2.58 -1.86 16.05
C ASN A 145 -1.25 -1.70 16.79
N TYR A 146 -0.66 -2.82 17.20
CA TYR A 146 0.63 -2.82 17.89
C TYR A 146 1.74 -2.33 16.95
N THR A 147 1.78 -2.84 15.72
CA THR A 147 2.83 -2.52 14.76
C THR A 147 2.77 -1.08 14.29
N GLU A 148 1.58 -0.50 14.10
CA GLU A 148 1.43 0.94 13.84
C GLU A 148 2.13 1.77 14.93
N GLN A 149 1.80 1.51 16.20
CA GLN A 149 2.39 2.24 17.32
C GLN A 149 3.90 2.01 17.38
N LYS A 150 4.36 0.77 17.18
CA LYS A 150 5.79 0.43 17.14
C LYS A 150 6.51 1.21 16.03
N GLU A 151 5.95 1.27 14.83
CA GLU A 151 6.52 2.01 13.70
C GLU A 151 6.56 3.52 13.96
N GLN A 152 5.47 4.08 14.51
CA GLN A 152 5.41 5.50 14.88
C GLN A 152 6.47 5.86 15.93
N MET A 153 6.67 5.00 16.93
CA MET A 153 7.71 5.20 17.95
C MET A 153 9.12 5.03 17.37
N THR A 154 9.35 3.98 16.58
CA THR A 154 10.65 3.69 15.96
C THR A 154 11.11 4.82 15.03
N ARG A 155 10.17 5.43 14.30
CA ARG A 155 10.43 6.53 13.38
C ARG A 155 10.46 7.90 14.05
N ASP A 156 10.19 7.94 15.36
CA ASP A 156 10.12 9.15 16.16
C ASP A 156 9.21 10.23 15.53
N VAL A 157 7.98 9.83 15.17
CA VAL A 157 7.09 10.68 14.36
C VAL A 157 6.65 11.97 15.04
N LEU A 158 6.80 12.06 16.37
CA LEU A 158 6.43 13.26 17.12
C LEU A 158 7.57 14.28 17.18
N HIS A 159 8.83 13.84 17.17
CA HIS A 159 9.98 14.70 17.46
C HIS A 159 11.00 14.79 16.32
N LYS A 160 10.99 13.88 15.33
CA LYS A 160 11.94 13.92 14.23
C LYS A 160 11.79 15.18 13.38
N VAL A 161 12.85 15.98 13.35
CA VAL A 161 12.96 17.24 12.61
C VAL A 161 14.05 17.14 11.53
N ASN A 162 13.92 17.95 10.49
CA ASN A 162 14.95 18.13 9.47
C ASN A 162 15.99 19.18 9.89
N SER A 163 17.02 19.40 9.07
CA SER A 163 18.08 20.39 9.32
C SER A 163 17.59 21.83 9.49
N SER A 164 16.39 22.14 9.00
CA SER A 164 15.75 23.46 9.14
C SER A 164 14.85 23.56 10.40
N GLY A 165 14.85 22.55 11.27
CA GLY A 165 14.02 22.51 12.48
C GLY A 165 12.55 22.18 12.24
N ASN A 166 12.16 21.83 11.00
CA ASN A 166 10.78 21.48 10.68
C ASN A 166 10.52 19.99 10.91
N TYR A 167 9.36 19.66 11.49
CA TYR A 167 8.94 18.27 11.67
C TYR A 167 8.84 17.52 10.34
N MET A 168 9.45 16.32 10.31
CA MET A 168 9.45 15.46 9.13
C MET A 168 8.14 14.70 8.96
N TYR A 169 7.33 14.54 10.02
CA TYR A 169 6.09 13.79 9.97
C TYR A 169 4.85 14.65 10.18
N TYR A 170 3.78 14.32 9.43
CA TYR A 170 2.44 14.88 9.62
C TYR A 170 1.72 14.32 10.86
N ASN A 171 2.21 13.24 11.47
CA ASN A 171 1.63 12.67 12.69
C ASN A 171 1.70 13.65 13.85
N GLU A 172 0.57 13.94 14.49
CA GLU A 172 0.48 14.84 15.65
C GLU A 172 0.32 14.09 16.98
N ASN A 173 -0.06 12.81 16.91
CA ASN A 173 -0.24 11.95 18.07
C ASN A 173 0.07 10.49 17.76
N ILE A 174 0.31 9.71 18.82
CA ILE A 174 0.42 8.25 18.79
C ILE A 174 -0.66 7.69 19.72
N ALA A 175 -1.51 6.82 19.16
CA ALA A 175 -2.59 6.12 19.87
C ALA A 175 -3.57 7.03 20.63
N CYS A 176 -3.71 8.31 20.25
CA CYS A 176 -4.44 9.33 21.00
C CYS A 176 -4.00 9.48 22.47
N LYS A 177 -2.75 9.10 22.78
CA LYS A 177 -2.18 9.13 24.14
C LYS A 177 -0.99 10.08 24.22
N PHE A 178 -0.07 9.96 23.28
CA PHE A 178 1.11 10.81 23.19
C PHE A 178 0.86 11.86 22.12
N PHE A 179 1.09 13.12 22.45
CA PHE A 179 0.86 14.25 21.56
C PHE A 179 2.16 15.00 21.34
N ARG A 180 2.31 15.56 20.15
CA ARG A 180 3.39 16.52 19.89
C ARG A 180 3.22 17.74 20.80
N ILE A 181 4.32 18.18 21.40
CA ILE A 181 4.35 19.40 22.20
C ILE A 181 4.08 20.59 21.27
N LYS A 182 3.11 21.43 21.64
CA LYS A 182 2.77 22.65 20.92
C LYS A 182 3.52 23.83 21.49
#